data_AF-A0A9D9SYU8-F1
#
_entry.id   AF-A0A9D9SYU8-F1
#
_cell.length_a   1.000
_cell.length_b   1.000
_cell.length_c   1.000
_cell.angle_alpha   90.00
_cell.angle_beta   90.00
_cell.angle_gamma   90.00
#
_symmetry.space_group_name_H-M   'P 1'
#
loop_
_entity.id
_entity.type
_entity.pdbx_description
1 polymer ?
#
loop_
_entity_poly.entity_id
_entity_poly.type
_entity_poly.pdbx_seq_one_letter_code
_entity_poly.pdbx_strand_id
1 'polypeptide(L)'
;MDAKMRCRRWTALWATCSLSACSTTYIPVVTPGTRCELPAAMQSSCTAPTRLEIGLTYADLLRVYQADRKALQDCATRQEAALKAVATCNAEIDRLNADLAKLNEAVKAR
;
A
#
# COMPACT_ATOMS: atom_id res chain seq x y z
N MET A 1 46.35 -71.92 -15.95
CA MET A 1 47.48 -71.04 -15.56
C MET A 1 46.89 -69.82 -14.89
N ASP A 2 47.23 -69.66 -13.63
CA ASP A 2 46.88 -68.59 -12.70
C ASP A 2 47.29 -67.19 -13.16
N ALA A 3 46.46 -66.19 -12.79
CA ALA A 3 46.95 -64.91 -12.25
C ALA A 3 45.82 -64.18 -11.50
N LYS A 4 45.67 -64.55 -10.23
CA LYS A 4 45.00 -63.74 -9.19
C LYS A 4 45.97 -62.61 -8.80
N MET A 5 45.62 -61.34 -8.98
CA MET A 5 46.08 -60.30 -8.05
C MET A 5 45.21 -59.04 -8.08
N ARG A 6 44.69 -58.72 -6.89
CA ARG A 6 43.92 -57.53 -6.53
C ARG A 6 44.88 -56.36 -6.32
N CYS A 7 44.48 -55.16 -6.74
CA CYS A 7 44.77 -53.89 -6.06
C CYS A 7 43.80 -52.86 -6.67
N ARG A 8 42.68 -52.54 -6.02
CA ARG A 8 42.54 -51.64 -4.86
C ARG A 8 42.91 -50.20 -5.26
N ARG A 9 41.90 -49.32 -5.15
CA ARG A 9 41.86 -47.87 -5.40
C ARG A 9 41.50 -47.53 -6.84
N TRP A 10 40.26 -47.11 -7.07
CA TRP A 10 39.87 -45.98 -7.94
C TRP A 10 38.34 -45.78 -7.88
N THR A 11 37.74 -45.91 -6.70
CA THR A 11 36.32 -45.61 -6.43
C THR A 11 36.18 -44.27 -5.72
N ALA A 12 36.76 -43.19 -6.26
CA ALA A 12 36.65 -41.87 -5.63
C ALA A 12 36.98 -40.70 -6.59
N LEU A 13 36.36 -40.62 -7.77
CA LEU A 13 36.49 -39.41 -8.60
C LEU A 13 35.28 -39.07 -9.48
N TRP A 14 34.09 -39.51 -9.07
CA TRP A 14 32.82 -39.20 -9.72
C TRP A 14 31.76 -38.77 -8.68
N ALA A 15 32.14 -37.89 -7.76
CA ALA A 15 31.25 -37.44 -6.68
C ALA A 15 31.38 -35.94 -6.38
N THR A 16 31.70 -35.11 -7.37
CA THR A 16 31.78 -33.64 -7.19
C THR A 16 31.04 -32.81 -8.24
N CYS A 17 30.31 -33.42 -9.19
CA CYS A 17 29.48 -32.69 -10.16
C CYS A 17 27.98 -32.68 -9.81
N SER A 18 27.62 -32.68 -8.52
CA SER A 18 26.21 -32.65 -8.08
C SER A 18 25.83 -31.39 -7.32
N LEU A 19 26.65 -30.32 -7.37
CA LEU A 19 26.39 -29.06 -6.64
C LEU A 19 26.26 -27.83 -7.53
N SER A 20 26.25 -27.95 -8.87
CA SER A 20 26.05 -26.80 -9.77
C SER A 20 24.59 -26.47 -10.07
N ALA A 21 23.64 -27.08 -9.37
CA ALA A 21 22.22 -26.75 -9.43
C ALA A 21 21.76 -26.09 -8.11
N CYS A 22 22.51 -25.11 -7.62
CA CYS A 22 21.96 -24.15 -6.66
C CYS A 22 20.88 -23.36 -7.39
N SER A 23 19.64 -23.82 -7.22
CA SER A 23 18.37 -23.14 -7.40
C SER A 23 18.48 -21.77 -8.07
N THR A 24 18.11 -21.70 -9.35
CA THR A 24 17.65 -20.47 -9.99
C THR A 24 16.41 -20.03 -9.22
N THR A 25 16.65 -19.30 -8.14
CA THR A 25 15.60 -18.81 -7.26
C THR A 25 15.00 -17.65 -8.02
N TYR A 26 13.90 -17.90 -8.73
CA TYR A 26 13.17 -16.86 -9.43
C TYR A 26 12.67 -15.86 -8.38
N ILE A 27 13.31 -14.69 -8.30
CA ILE A 27 12.86 -13.60 -7.45
C ILE A 27 11.89 -12.79 -8.31
N PRO A 28 10.56 -12.85 -8.04
CA PRO A 28 9.61 -12.08 -8.82
C PRO A 28 9.83 -10.58 -8.60
N VAL A 29 9.83 -9.82 -9.68
CA VAL A 29 9.77 -8.36 -9.65
C VAL A 29 8.43 -7.94 -9.04
N VAL A 30 8.47 -7.20 -7.95
CA VAL A 30 7.25 -6.82 -7.19
C VAL A 30 6.56 -5.63 -7.88
N THR A 31 5.25 -5.72 -8.06
CA THR A 31 4.44 -4.64 -8.66
C THR A 31 4.25 -3.47 -7.70
N PRO A 32 4.31 -2.21 -8.17
CA PRO A 32 4.05 -1.03 -7.33
C PRO A 32 2.65 -1.03 -6.71
N GLY A 33 2.53 -0.45 -5.52
CA GLY A 33 1.25 -0.22 -4.84
C GLY A 33 0.42 0.87 -5.51
N THR A 34 -0.90 0.69 -5.53
CA THR A 34 -1.87 1.65 -6.10
C THR A 34 -2.17 2.78 -5.12
N ARG A 35 -2.31 4.01 -5.63
CA ARG A 35 -2.63 5.19 -4.81
C ARG A 35 -3.97 5.05 -4.07
N CYS A 36 -4.05 5.74 -2.95
CA CYS A 36 -5.24 5.83 -2.12
C CYS A 36 -6.21 6.84 -2.74
N GLU A 37 -7.42 6.38 -3.04
CA GLU A 37 -8.50 7.21 -3.56
C GLU A 37 -9.55 7.43 -2.48
N LEU A 38 -10.07 8.67 -2.40
CA LEU A 38 -11.18 8.96 -1.52
C LEU A 38 -12.48 8.51 -2.21
N PRO A 39 -13.32 7.67 -1.60
CA PRO A 39 -14.56 7.23 -2.23
C PRO A 39 -15.46 8.43 -2.53
N ALA A 40 -16.17 8.39 -3.66
CA ALA A 40 -17.01 9.52 -4.12
C ALA A 40 -18.05 9.96 -3.07
N ALA A 41 -18.54 9.02 -2.24
CA ALA A 41 -19.44 9.31 -1.13
C ALA A 41 -18.80 10.21 -0.04
N MET A 42 -17.48 10.19 0.13
CA MET A 42 -16.73 11.08 1.02
C MET A 42 -16.31 12.39 0.35
N GLN A 43 -16.46 12.48 -0.97
CA GLN A 43 -16.29 13.73 -1.74
C GLN A 43 -17.59 14.56 -1.77
N SER A 44 -18.67 14.09 -1.14
CA SER A 44 -19.93 14.81 -1.08
C SER A 44 -19.76 16.14 -0.36
N SER A 45 -20.36 17.20 -0.91
CA SER A 45 -20.46 18.50 -0.26
C SER A 45 -21.19 18.39 1.09
N CYS A 46 -20.81 19.24 2.05
CA CYS A 46 -21.54 19.37 3.31
C CYS A 46 -23.03 19.60 3.08
N THR A 47 -23.85 19.09 4.00
CA THR A 47 -25.31 19.30 3.97
C THR A 47 -25.61 20.79 3.92
N ALA A 48 -26.57 21.16 3.07
CA ALA A 48 -27.02 22.54 2.98
C ALA A 48 -27.62 23.00 4.32
N PRO A 49 -27.48 24.30 4.67
CA PRO A 49 -28.12 24.86 5.84
C PRO A 49 -29.64 24.63 5.83
N THR A 50 -30.22 24.56 7.03
CA THR A 50 -31.65 24.38 7.21
C THR A 50 -32.40 25.57 6.60
N ARG A 51 -33.44 25.31 5.81
CA ARG A 51 -34.32 26.36 5.30
C ARG A 51 -35.09 26.99 6.46
N LEU A 52 -35.07 28.32 6.53
CA LEU A 52 -35.86 29.06 7.51
C LEU A 52 -37.29 29.23 6.99
N GLU A 53 -38.25 28.87 7.83
CA GLU A 53 -39.68 29.03 7.55
C GLU A 53 -40.19 30.39 8.05
N ILE A 54 -41.26 30.89 7.41
CA ILE A 54 -41.90 32.14 7.81
C ILE A 54 -42.68 31.91 9.11
N GLY A 55 -42.53 32.81 10.08
CA GLY A 55 -43.22 32.73 11.38
C GLY A 55 -42.38 32.15 12.52
N LEU A 56 -41.10 31.86 12.29
CA LEU A 56 -40.17 31.48 13.36
C LEU A 56 -39.96 32.64 14.34
N THR A 57 -39.88 32.31 15.63
CA THR A 57 -39.45 33.27 16.64
C THR A 57 -37.95 33.55 16.51
N TYR A 58 -37.49 34.65 17.09
CA TYR A 58 -36.05 34.96 17.12
C TYR A 58 -35.24 33.86 17.83
N ALA A 59 -35.78 33.27 18.90
CA ALA A 59 -35.14 32.18 19.63
C ALA A 59 -34.99 30.93 18.75
N ASP A 60 -36.00 30.60 17.95
CA ASP A 60 -35.94 29.48 17.01
C ASP A 60 -34.90 29.71 15.93
N LEU A 61 -34.83 30.93 15.38
CA LEU A 61 -33.85 31.28 14.36
C LEU A 61 -32.42 31.17 14.89
N LEU A 62 -32.18 31.64 16.12
CA LEU A 62 -30.86 31.52 16.75
C LEU A 62 -30.45 30.07 16.97
N ARG A 63 -31.40 29.21 17.39
CA ARG A 63 -31.15 27.78 17.58
C ARG A 63 -30.81 27.08 16.27
N VAL A 64 -31.57 27.34 15.20
CA VAL A 64 -31.30 26.77 13.87
C VAL A 64 -29.94 27.23 13.36
N TYR A 65 -29.62 28.52 13.47
CA TYR A 65 -28.33 29.08 13.05
C TYR A 65 -27.15 28.43 13.78
N GLN A 66 -27.24 28.25 15.10
CA GLN A 66 -26.18 27.60 15.88
C GLN A 66 -25.99 26.12 15.49
N ALA A 67 -27.08 25.41 15.24
CA ALA A 67 -27.04 24.02 14.81
C ALA A 67 -26.38 23.89 13.43
N ASP A 68 -26.80 24.70 12.45
CA ASP A 68 -26.23 24.71 11.11
C ASP A 68 -24.74 25.08 11.11
N ARG A 69 -24.36 26.10 11.89
CA ARG A 69 -22.95 26.50 12.07
C ARG A 69 -22.10 25.34 12.57
N LYS A 70 -22.57 24.64 13.61
CA LYS A 70 -21.87 23.48 14.15
C LYS A 70 -21.77 22.35 13.13
N ALA A 71 -22.87 22.04 12.44
CA ALA A 71 -22.89 20.98 11.45
C ALA A 71 -21.92 21.25 10.28
N LEU A 72 -21.84 22.50 9.81
CA LEU A 72 -20.91 22.91 8.77
C LEU A 72 -19.45 22.86 9.24
N GLN A 73 -19.17 23.31 10.46
CA GLN A 73 -17.83 23.21 11.05
C GLN A 73 -17.38 21.76 11.19
N ASP A 74 -18.23 20.90 11.76
CA ASP A 74 -17.94 19.48 11.93
C ASP A 74 -17.71 18.79 10.57
N CYS A 75 -18.46 19.19 9.54
CA CYS A 75 -18.26 18.69 8.18
C CYS A 75 -16.90 19.12 7.58
N ALA A 76 -16.56 20.42 7.67
CA ALA A 76 -15.30 20.94 7.17
C ALA A 76 -14.10 20.23 7.81
N THR A 77 -14.12 20.04 9.13
CA THR A 77 -13.06 19.32 9.85
C THR A 77 -12.91 17.88 9.38
N ARG A 78 -14.03 17.17 9.13
CA ARG A 78 -13.97 15.78 8.62
C ARG A 78 -13.40 15.74 7.20
N GLN A 79 -13.76 16.70 6.36
CA GLN A 79 -13.26 16.77 4.99
C GLN A 79 -11.76 17.05 4.97
N GLU A 80 -11.28 18.01 5.77
CA GLU A 80 -9.85 18.27 5.92
C GLU A 80 -9.09 17.04 6.44
N ALA A 81 -9.64 16.34 7.44
CA ALA A 81 -9.03 15.13 7.97
C ALA A 81 -8.92 14.01 6.92
N ALA A 82 -9.97 13.83 6.10
CA ALA A 82 -9.99 12.85 5.03
C ALA A 82 -8.94 13.17 3.95
N LEU A 83 -8.87 14.44 3.51
CA LEU A 83 -7.87 14.89 2.53
C LEU A 83 -6.45 14.70 3.06
N LYS A 84 -6.21 15.04 4.33
CA LYS A 84 -4.91 14.83 4.98
C LYS A 84 -4.54 13.34 5.04
N ALA A 85 -5.49 12.47 5.39
CA ALA A 85 -5.25 11.04 5.44
C ALA A 85 -4.86 10.47 4.06
N VAL A 86 -5.56 10.88 2.99
CA VAL A 86 -5.24 10.47 1.62
C VAL A 86 -3.87 10.98 1.18
N ALA A 87 -3.55 12.25 1.49
CA ALA A 87 -2.24 12.81 1.18
C ALA A 87 -1.10 12.03 1.86
N THR A 88 -1.24 11.72 3.16
CA THR A 88 -0.26 10.91 3.90
C THR A 88 -0.14 9.51 3.32
N CYS A 89 -1.28 8.86 3.01
CA CYS A 89 -1.33 7.53 2.42
C CYS A 89 -0.55 7.49 1.09
N ASN A 90 -0.80 8.46 0.21
CA ASN A 90 -0.14 8.56 -1.08
C ASN A 90 1.36 8.87 -0.96
N ALA A 91 1.76 9.70 0.01
CA ALA A 91 3.17 9.97 0.26
C ALA A 91 3.93 8.70 0.67
N GLU A 92 3.36 7.86 1.54
CA GLU A 92 3.98 6.59 1.92
C GLU A 92 4.00 5.57 0.77
N ILE A 93 2.95 5.51 -0.06
CA ILE A 93 2.94 4.65 -1.25
C ILE A 93 4.02 5.08 -2.23
N ASP A 94 4.17 6.37 -2.50
CA ASP A 94 5.21 6.88 -3.40
C ASP A 94 6.62 6.55 -2.85
N ARG A 95 6.83 6.66 -1.52
CA ARG A 95 8.07 6.25 -0.86
C ARG A 95 8.36 4.76 -1.02
N LEU A 96 7.38 3.90 -0.70
CA LEU A 96 7.50 2.45 -0.81
C LEU A 96 7.74 2.02 -2.25
N ASN A 97 7.05 2.64 -3.21
CA ASN A 97 7.22 2.36 -4.64
C ASN A 97 8.60 2.76 -5.14
N ALA A 98 9.17 3.87 -4.66
CA ALA A 98 10.54 4.27 -4.99
C ALA A 98 11.57 3.26 -4.46
N ASP A 99 11.37 2.74 -3.24
CA ASP A 99 12.25 1.73 -2.67
C ASP A 99 12.09 0.38 -3.38
N LEU A 100 10.86 -0.03 -3.72
CA LEU A 100 10.60 -1.21 -4.55
C LEU A 100 11.27 -1.09 -5.93
N ALA A 101 11.25 0.08 -6.56
CA ALA A 101 11.91 0.29 -7.84
C ALA A 101 13.42 0.04 -7.74
N LYS A 102 14.08 0.57 -6.70
CA LYS A 102 15.51 0.33 -6.46
C LYS A 102 15.81 -1.16 -6.27
N LEU A 103 14.98 -1.86 -5.49
CA LEU A 103 15.13 -3.30 -5.25
C LEU A 103 14.96 -4.09 -6.55
N ASN A 104 13.93 -3.76 -7.35
CA ASN A 104 13.68 -4.40 -8.63
C ASN A 104 14.82 -4.19 -9.62
N GLU A 105 15.42 -2.99 -9.68
CA GLU A 105 16.60 -2.74 -10.51
C GLU A 105 17.83 -3.53 -10.02
N ALA A 106 18.05 -3.63 -8.71
CA ALA A 106 19.12 -4.46 -8.16
C ALA A 106 18.94 -5.96 -8.44
N VAL A 107 17.70 -6.44 -8.46
CA VAL A 107 17.37 -7.84 -8.83
C VAL A 107 17.59 -8.07 -10.33
N LYS A 108 17.23 -7.12 -11.19
CA LYS A 108 17.45 -7.23 -12.65
C LYS A 108 18.93 -7.16 -13.05
N ALA A 109 19.76 -6.45 -12.28
CA ALA A 109 21.18 -6.29 -12.55
C ALA A 109 22.05 -7.49 -12.14
N ARG A 110 21.46 -8.48 -11.45
CA ARG A 110 22.09 -9.76 -11.08
C ARG A 110 21.82 -10.84 -12.12
#